data_AF-A0A2E1KU96-F1
#
_entry.id   AF-A0A2E1KU96-F1
#
_cell.length_a   1.000
_cell.length_b   1.000
_cell.length_c   1.000
_cell.angle_alpha   90.00
_cell.angle_beta   90.00
_cell.angle_gamma   90.00
#
_symmetry.space_group_name_H-M   'P 1'
#
loop_
_entity.id
_entity.type
_entity.pdbx_description
1 polymer ?
#
loop_
_entity_poly.entity_id
_entity_poly.type
_entity_poly.pdbx_seq_one_letter_code
_entity_poly.pdbx_strand_id
1 'polypeptide(L)'
;MAACCATPAASPCAPSSPMRQPARPERDSATDPPSAAPAIAWGRERDGLQTRLTLRTTQPAVGKPLLVRLELRNTSRTVKRYDAQQAAVNHSLVIKGPEGGPVRYIAGDFQTAGNARTIKPGETVTLVAQLDVTRQYLLAQPGRYAIRFRGQRVAFGASPIPASNTLAISLGGGRLSPLQSILVRMLRVTPKGWRISLSGTAILFQHNRTALKRDVTTVQVWFSKKRLSAGATLGAGKDKRVVQHLGEHPLGYAYLTAPPEVRELWPQAKQKIQAQVNPGEENGPRTPQPP
;
A
#
# COMPACT_ATOMS: atom_id res chain seq x y z
N MET A 1 -40.48 -28.77 -6.06
CA MET A 1 -40.68 -28.50 -4.63
C MET A 1 -40.49 -27.01 -4.41
N ALA A 2 -41.58 -26.30 -4.15
CA ALA A 2 -41.64 -24.85 -3.98
C ALA A 2 -41.28 -24.47 -2.54
N ALA A 3 -40.45 -23.46 -2.34
CA ALA A 3 -40.13 -22.89 -1.03
C ALA A 3 -40.65 -21.46 -0.95
N CYS A 4 -41.51 -21.24 0.05
CA CYS A 4 -42.27 -20.04 0.33
C CYS A 4 -41.42 -18.85 0.79
N CYS A 5 -41.89 -17.66 0.42
CA CYS A 5 -41.55 -16.36 0.99
C CYS A 5 -42.05 -16.21 2.43
N ALA A 6 -41.31 -15.47 3.28
CA ALA A 6 -41.85 -14.83 4.48
C ALA A 6 -41.14 -13.49 4.73
N THR A 7 -41.93 -12.44 4.94
CA THR A 7 -41.54 -11.05 5.30
C THR A 7 -42.19 -10.68 6.66
N PRO A 8 -41.86 -9.54 7.31
CA PRO A 8 -41.37 -9.52 8.69
C PRO A 8 -42.37 -8.99 9.72
N ALA A 9 -42.08 -9.22 11.00
CA ALA A 9 -42.84 -8.71 12.14
C ALA A 9 -42.41 -7.27 12.52
N ALA A 10 -43.40 -6.42 12.80
CA ALA A 10 -43.26 -5.04 13.24
C ALA A 10 -42.79 -4.93 14.70
N SER A 11 -42.01 -3.89 15.00
CA SER A 11 -41.59 -3.54 16.37
C SER A 11 -42.46 -2.42 16.96
N PRO A 12 -42.80 -2.47 18.26
CA PRO A 12 -43.68 -1.50 18.91
C PRO A 12 -42.97 -0.20 19.34
N CYS A 13 -43.75 0.89 19.32
CA CYS A 13 -43.41 2.23 19.78
C CYS A 13 -43.08 2.28 21.28
N ALA A 14 -42.01 2.99 21.65
CA ALA A 14 -41.68 3.31 23.04
C ALA A 14 -42.20 4.72 23.43
N PRO A 15 -42.54 4.95 24.72
CA PRO A 15 -43.18 6.16 25.20
C PRO A 15 -42.24 7.35 25.41
N SER A 16 -42.80 8.54 25.19
CA SER A 16 -42.21 9.87 25.28
C SER A 16 -41.78 10.25 26.70
N SER A 17 -40.55 10.76 26.84
CA SER A 17 -40.03 11.32 28.10
C SER A 17 -40.33 12.82 28.24
N PRO A 18 -40.50 13.35 29.46
CA PRO A 18 -40.86 14.75 29.72
C PRO A 18 -39.71 15.74 29.51
N MET A 19 -40.11 16.93 29.06
CA MET A 19 -39.30 18.05 28.61
C MET A 19 -38.60 18.75 29.79
N ARG A 20 -37.26 18.65 29.86
CA ARG A 20 -36.41 19.40 30.80
C ARG A 20 -36.01 20.73 30.16
N GLN A 21 -36.37 21.87 30.75
CA GLN A 21 -35.95 23.19 30.28
C GLN A 21 -34.43 23.38 30.51
N PRO A 22 -33.68 23.87 29.50
CA PRO A 22 -32.25 24.11 29.64
C PRO A 22 -31.94 25.46 30.29
N ALA A 23 -30.86 25.47 31.09
CA ALA A 23 -30.28 26.64 31.71
C ALA A 23 -29.66 27.62 30.68
N ARG A 24 -29.66 28.92 31.02
CA ARG A 24 -29.08 30.01 30.22
C ARG A 24 -27.57 29.80 29.98
N PRO A 25 -27.06 30.02 28.75
CA PRO A 25 -25.63 29.88 28.48
C PRO A 25 -24.85 31.12 28.95
N GLU A 26 -23.77 30.86 29.69
CA GLU A 26 -22.68 31.81 29.96
C GLU A 26 -22.07 32.29 28.64
N ARG A 27 -21.74 33.59 28.57
CA ARG A 27 -21.05 34.18 27.41
C ARG A 27 -19.60 33.75 27.42
N ASP A 28 -19.32 32.70 26.66
CA ASP A 28 -17.96 32.28 26.35
C ASP A 28 -17.20 33.40 25.64
N SER A 29 -16.01 33.69 26.17
CA SER A 29 -15.05 34.65 25.63
C SER A 29 -14.72 34.27 24.18
N ALA A 30 -14.93 35.23 23.27
CA ALA A 30 -14.64 35.09 21.85
C ALA A 30 -13.15 34.72 21.66
N THR A 31 -12.91 33.45 21.41
CA THR A 31 -11.60 32.94 20.99
C THR A 31 -11.40 33.40 19.56
N ASP A 32 -10.35 34.18 19.29
CA ASP A 32 -10.02 34.61 17.93
C ASP A 32 -10.01 33.41 16.97
N PRO A 33 -10.60 33.54 15.78
CA PRO A 33 -10.66 32.43 14.83
C PRO A 33 -9.24 31.97 14.49
N PRO A 34 -8.97 30.66 14.50
CA PRO A 34 -7.64 30.13 14.23
C PRO A 34 -7.16 30.62 12.87
N SER A 35 -6.02 31.31 12.88
CA SER A 35 -5.33 31.81 11.68
C SER A 35 -5.28 30.72 10.60
N ALA A 36 -5.85 31.01 9.43
CA ALA A 36 -5.99 30.03 8.36
C ALA A 36 -4.61 29.51 7.93
N ALA A 37 -4.42 28.19 7.98
CA ALA A 37 -3.18 27.56 7.55
C ALA A 37 -2.81 27.99 6.11
N PRO A 38 -1.51 28.16 5.80
CA PRO A 38 -1.08 28.62 4.48
C PRO A 38 -1.61 27.70 3.38
N ALA A 39 -2.15 28.30 2.31
CA ALA A 39 -2.72 27.56 1.20
C ALA A 39 -1.64 26.70 0.53
N ILE A 40 -1.85 25.37 0.49
CA ILE A 40 -0.93 24.45 -0.18
C ILE A 40 -0.97 24.69 -1.70
N ALA A 41 0.20 24.95 -2.29
CA ALA A 41 0.37 25.26 -3.69
C ALA A 41 -0.06 24.10 -4.63
N TRP A 42 -0.64 24.47 -5.76
CA TRP A 42 -0.92 23.54 -6.87
C TRP A 42 0.37 23.21 -7.64
N GLY A 43 0.38 22.05 -8.31
CA GLY A 43 1.42 21.69 -9.26
C GLY A 43 1.42 22.58 -10.52
N ARG A 44 2.45 22.43 -11.35
CA ARG A 44 2.56 23.15 -12.62
C ARG A 44 1.37 22.81 -13.52
N GLU A 45 0.77 23.84 -14.11
CA GLU A 45 -0.29 23.65 -15.10
C GLU A 45 0.24 22.95 -16.35
N ARG A 46 -0.57 22.04 -16.88
CA ARG A 46 -0.38 21.43 -18.20
C ARG A 46 -1.72 21.20 -18.86
N ASP A 47 -1.86 21.68 -20.09
CA ASP A 47 -3.07 21.50 -20.91
C ASP A 47 -4.37 21.98 -20.22
N GLY A 48 -4.27 23.00 -19.37
CA GLY A 48 -5.38 23.54 -18.60
C GLY A 48 -5.77 22.72 -17.37
N LEU A 49 -4.92 21.81 -16.91
CA LEU A 49 -5.11 21.01 -15.71
C LEU A 49 -3.98 21.27 -14.70
N GLN A 50 -4.29 21.17 -13.41
CA GLN A 50 -3.32 21.19 -12.30
C GLN A 50 -3.67 20.12 -11.28
N THR A 51 -2.67 19.50 -10.65
CA THR A 51 -2.89 18.57 -9.54
C THR A 51 -2.25 19.05 -8.24
N ARG A 52 -2.84 18.67 -7.12
CA ARG A 52 -2.35 18.98 -5.78
C ARG A 52 -2.35 17.75 -4.90
N LEU A 53 -1.22 17.51 -4.23
CA LEU A 53 -1.05 16.48 -3.22
C LEU A 53 -0.96 17.14 -1.84
N THR A 54 -1.79 16.69 -0.91
CA THR A 54 -1.85 17.21 0.47
C THR A 54 -1.68 16.08 1.49
N LEU A 55 -0.98 16.39 2.58
CA LEU A 55 -0.84 15.46 3.71
C LEU A 55 -2.14 15.43 4.51
N ARG A 56 -2.56 14.23 4.93
CA ARG A 56 -3.72 14.01 5.80
C ARG A 56 -3.34 13.44 7.17
N THR A 57 -2.17 12.80 7.29
CA THR A 57 -1.65 12.31 8.57
C THR A 57 -1.05 13.46 9.39
N THR A 58 -1.55 13.69 10.61
CA THR A 58 -1.07 14.76 11.51
C THR A 58 0.32 14.48 12.09
N GLN A 59 0.60 13.22 12.44
CA GLN A 59 1.87 12.81 13.05
C GLN A 59 2.49 11.64 12.25
N PRO A 60 3.17 11.92 11.13
CA PRO A 60 3.81 10.89 10.33
C PRO A 60 4.95 10.20 11.10
N ALA A 61 4.95 8.87 11.12
CA ALA A 61 5.98 8.06 11.80
C ALA A 61 6.24 6.76 11.04
N VAL A 62 7.46 6.22 11.17
CA VAL A 62 7.83 4.94 10.55
C VAL A 62 6.88 3.82 11.02
N GLY A 63 6.35 3.06 10.06
CA GLY A 63 5.44 1.94 10.32
C GLY A 63 4.00 2.33 10.66
N LYS A 64 3.65 3.62 10.63
CA LYS A 64 2.26 4.10 10.72
C LYS A 64 1.74 4.50 9.33
N PRO A 65 0.42 4.40 9.08
CA PRO A 65 -0.17 4.85 7.81
C PRO A 65 0.18 6.31 7.48
N LEU A 66 0.59 6.54 6.23
CA LEU A 66 0.87 7.88 5.71
C LEU A 66 -0.18 8.21 4.65
N LEU A 67 -1.22 8.91 5.09
CA LEU A 67 -2.37 9.24 4.27
C LEU A 67 -2.15 10.56 3.54
N VAL A 68 -2.36 10.55 2.22
CA VAL A 68 -2.35 11.74 1.36
C VAL A 68 -3.65 11.84 0.57
N ARG A 69 -4.02 13.06 0.17
CA ARG A 69 -5.14 13.34 -0.75
C ARG A 69 -4.60 13.92 -2.05
N LEU A 70 -5.14 13.46 -3.18
CA LEU A 70 -4.82 13.93 -4.51
C LEU A 70 -6.04 14.60 -5.15
N GLU A 71 -5.86 15.81 -5.64
CA GLU A 71 -6.88 16.63 -6.27
C GLU A 71 -6.46 17.05 -7.68
N LEU A 72 -7.44 17.32 -8.54
CA LEU A 72 -7.29 17.82 -9.90
C LEU A 72 -8.18 19.05 -10.07
N ARG A 73 -7.65 20.12 -10.64
CA ARG A 73 -8.39 21.32 -11.01
C ARG A 73 -8.27 21.55 -12.51
N ASN A 74 -9.39 21.95 -13.13
CA ASN A 74 -9.39 22.47 -14.49
C ASN A 74 -9.26 24.00 -14.45
N THR A 75 -8.15 24.52 -14.96
CA THR A 75 -7.85 25.96 -15.06
C THR A 75 -8.16 26.54 -16.43
N SER A 76 -8.48 25.69 -17.41
CA SER A 76 -8.89 26.16 -18.73
C SER A 76 -10.32 26.71 -18.75
N ARG A 77 -10.66 27.34 -19.87
CA ARG A 77 -12.03 27.81 -20.17
C ARG A 77 -12.89 26.74 -20.85
N THR A 78 -12.37 25.53 -21.05
CA THR A 78 -13.08 24.44 -21.74
C THR A 78 -13.24 23.22 -20.85
N VAL A 79 -14.27 22.40 -21.14
CA VAL A 79 -14.45 21.11 -20.46
C VAL A 79 -13.28 20.20 -20.83
N LYS A 80 -12.72 19.51 -19.83
CA LYS A 80 -11.66 18.51 -20.04
C LYS A 80 -12.18 17.12 -19.72
N ARG A 81 -11.57 16.11 -20.33
CA ARG A 81 -11.77 14.69 -19.98
C ARG A 81 -10.53 14.17 -19.27
N TYR A 82 -10.70 13.37 -18.23
CA TYR A 82 -9.59 12.77 -17.49
C TYR A 82 -9.94 11.33 -17.10
N ASP A 83 -8.93 10.47 -16.94
CA ASP A 83 -9.05 9.14 -16.36
C ASP A 83 -8.09 9.05 -15.18
N ALA A 84 -8.59 8.72 -14.00
CA ALA A 84 -7.82 8.70 -12.76
C ALA A 84 -7.57 7.30 -12.19
N GLN A 85 -7.82 6.23 -12.95
CA GLN A 85 -7.72 4.87 -12.42
C GLN A 85 -6.31 4.46 -12.01
N GLN A 86 -5.30 5.06 -12.63
CA GLN A 86 -3.89 4.81 -12.32
C GLN A 86 -3.33 5.85 -11.34
N ALA A 87 -4.17 6.76 -10.80
CA ALA A 87 -3.72 7.80 -9.90
C ALA A 87 -3.28 7.27 -8.52
N ALA A 88 -3.82 6.11 -8.12
CA ALA A 88 -3.61 5.51 -6.80
C ALA A 88 -2.85 4.18 -6.83
N VAL A 89 -2.30 3.74 -7.97
CA VAL A 89 -1.67 2.41 -8.11
C VAL A 89 -0.46 2.47 -9.06
N ASN A 90 0.29 1.37 -9.18
CA ASN A 90 1.28 1.15 -10.24
C ASN A 90 2.35 2.25 -10.34
N HIS A 91 3.04 2.52 -9.24
CA HIS A 91 4.08 3.55 -9.16
C HIS A 91 3.56 4.97 -9.44
N SER A 92 2.35 5.31 -9.02
CA SER A 92 1.77 6.64 -9.26
C SER A 92 2.52 7.81 -8.59
N LEU A 93 3.37 7.53 -7.61
CA LEU A 93 4.15 8.53 -6.87
C LEU A 93 5.65 8.40 -7.19
N VAL A 94 6.33 9.53 -7.23
CA VAL A 94 7.79 9.64 -7.13
C VAL A 94 8.11 10.04 -5.71
N ILE A 95 8.87 9.21 -5.00
CA ILE A 95 9.25 9.46 -3.60
C ILE A 95 10.77 9.42 -3.48
N LYS A 96 11.35 10.48 -2.92
CA LYS A 96 12.75 10.53 -2.49
C LYS A 96 12.82 10.40 -0.97
N GLY A 97 13.73 9.54 -0.51
CA GLY A 97 14.01 9.31 0.91
C GLY A 97 14.90 10.37 1.54
N PRO A 98 15.24 10.21 2.83
CA PRO A 98 16.10 11.13 3.58
C PRO A 98 17.46 11.34 2.92
N GLU A 99 18.02 10.28 2.35
CA GLU A 99 19.29 10.30 1.62
C GLU A 99 19.15 10.75 0.15
N GLY A 100 18.00 11.31 -0.24
CA GLY A 100 17.72 11.78 -1.61
C GLY A 100 17.45 10.69 -2.65
N GLY A 101 17.78 9.42 -2.35
CA GLY A 101 17.55 8.27 -3.22
C GLY A 101 16.06 7.91 -3.38
N PRO A 102 15.68 7.18 -4.45
CA PRO A 102 14.30 6.77 -4.67
C PRO A 102 13.84 5.75 -3.63
N VAL A 103 12.62 5.89 -3.13
CA VAL A 103 12.00 4.89 -2.25
C VAL A 103 11.47 3.72 -3.07
N ARG A 104 11.71 2.50 -2.60
CA ARG A 104 11.25 1.28 -3.25
C ARG A 104 9.72 1.15 -3.19
N TYR A 105 9.11 0.91 -4.35
CA TYR A 105 7.72 0.46 -4.45
C TYR A 105 7.64 -1.02 -4.08
N ILE A 106 6.67 -1.37 -3.25
CA ILE A 106 6.49 -2.70 -2.66
C ILE A 106 5.09 -3.26 -2.87
N ALA A 107 4.16 -2.56 -3.51
CA ALA A 107 2.88 -3.15 -3.87
C ALA A 107 3.00 -4.01 -5.15
N GLY A 108 2.00 -4.85 -5.40
CA GLY A 108 1.84 -5.53 -6.67
C GLY A 108 1.44 -4.58 -7.81
N ASP A 109 1.38 -5.14 -9.02
CA ASP A 109 0.77 -4.46 -10.16
C ASP A 109 -0.75 -4.69 -10.15
N PHE A 110 -1.50 -3.66 -10.53
CA PHE A 110 -2.95 -3.68 -10.61
C PHE A 110 -3.38 -3.49 -12.07
N GLN A 111 -4.28 -4.35 -12.55
CA GLN A 111 -4.97 -4.11 -13.81
C GLN A 111 -6.17 -3.19 -13.54
N THR A 112 -6.36 -2.17 -14.37
CA THR A 112 -7.53 -1.28 -14.32
C THR A 112 -8.17 -1.22 -15.69
N ALA A 113 -9.47 -0.94 -15.76
CA ALA A 113 -10.24 -0.87 -17.01
C ALA A 113 -10.74 0.55 -17.21
N GLY A 114 -10.15 1.31 -18.15
CA GLY A 114 -10.30 2.77 -18.30
C GLY A 114 -11.73 3.31 -18.14
N ASN A 115 -11.87 4.47 -17.49
CA ASN A 115 -13.16 5.15 -17.30
C ASN A 115 -12.97 6.68 -17.29
N ALA A 116 -13.00 7.28 -18.47
CA ALA A 116 -12.84 8.71 -18.62
C ALA A 116 -14.06 9.49 -18.09
N ARG A 117 -13.80 10.53 -17.29
CA ARG A 117 -14.78 11.46 -16.73
C ARG A 117 -14.55 12.87 -17.27
N THR A 118 -15.54 13.75 -17.17
CA THR A 118 -15.40 15.17 -17.52
C THR A 118 -15.14 16.03 -16.28
N ILE A 119 -14.51 17.19 -16.49
CA ILE A 119 -14.31 18.24 -15.47
C ILE A 119 -14.54 19.61 -16.11
N LYS A 120 -15.42 20.41 -15.52
CA LYS A 120 -15.82 21.74 -16.02
C LYS A 120 -14.73 22.79 -15.78
N PRO A 121 -14.72 23.90 -16.53
CA PRO A 121 -13.86 25.06 -16.23
C PRO A 121 -13.97 25.49 -14.76
N GLY A 122 -12.83 25.69 -14.10
CA GLY A 122 -12.75 26.09 -12.68
C GLY A 122 -13.05 25.00 -11.65
N GLU A 123 -13.61 23.85 -12.07
CA GLU A 123 -13.97 22.76 -11.17
C GLU A 123 -12.72 22.10 -10.57
N THR A 124 -12.84 21.70 -9.31
CA THR A 124 -11.87 20.87 -8.60
C THR A 124 -12.52 19.55 -8.20
N VAL A 125 -11.86 18.44 -8.53
CA VAL A 125 -12.31 17.10 -8.18
C VAL A 125 -11.25 16.40 -7.33
N THR A 126 -11.71 15.55 -6.41
CA THR A 126 -10.82 14.67 -5.65
C THR A 126 -10.58 13.39 -6.44
N LEU A 127 -9.35 13.17 -6.87
CA LEU A 127 -8.96 11.93 -7.56
C LEU A 127 -8.83 10.78 -6.57
N VAL A 128 -8.21 11.07 -5.42
CA VAL A 128 -7.98 10.10 -4.35
C VAL A 128 -8.15 10.81 -3.00
N ALA A 129 -9.19 10.45 -2.26
CA ALA A 129 -9.48 11.09 -0.97
C ALA A 129 -8.48 10.69 0.12
N GLN A 130 -8.11 9.41 0.14
CA GLN A 130 -7.15 8.84 1.07
C GLN A 130 -6.31 7.78 0.37
N LEU A 131 -5.03 8.07 0.19
CA LEU A 131 -4.02 7.14 -0.29
C LEU A 131 -3.04 6.85 0.85
N ASP A 132 -2.99 5.61 1.33
CA ASP A 132 -1.93 5.18 2.25
C ASP A 132 -0.66 4.84 1.47
N VAL A 133 0.31 5.76 1.53
CA VAL A 133 1.59 5.64 0.84
C VAL A 133 2.38 4.41 1.34
N THR A 134 2.23 4.05 2.63
CA THR A 134 3.01 2.95 3.23
C THR A 134 2.60 1.56 2.74
N ARG A 135 1.40 1.43 2.16
CA ARG A 135 0.95 0.20 1.50
C ARG A 135 1.63 -0.05 0.16
N GLN A 136 2.20 1.00 -0.44
CA GLN A 136 2.79 0.94 -1.77
C GLN A 136 4.29 1.20 -1.78
N TYR A 137 4.82 1.90 -0.80
CA TYR A 137 6.23 2.28 -0.74
C TYR A 137 6.82 1.94 0.63
N LEU A 138 8.07 1.48 0.62
CA LEU A 138 8.80 1.10 1.83
C LEU A 138 9.45 2.32 2.50
N LEU A 139 8.71 2.99 3.39
CA LEU A 139 9.19 4.10 4.21
C LEU A 139 9.83 3.57 5.50
N ALA A 140 11.02 3.00 5.38
CA ALA A 140 11.68 2.25 6.46
C ALA A 140 12.52 3.09 7.44
N GLN A 141 12.75 4.37 7.15
CA GLN A 141 13.65 5.22 7.91
C GLN A 141 12.93 6.50 8.37
N PRO A 142 13.24 7.03 9.57
CA PRO A 142 12.83 8.37 9.92
C PRO A 142 13.59 9.40 9.06
N GLY A 143 13.07 10.62 8.95
CA GLY A 143 13.72 11.71 8.23
C GLY A 143 12.82 12.41 7.22
N ARG A 144 13.42 13.26 6.39
CA ARG A 144 12.70 14.11 5.43
C ARG A 144 12.47 13.36 4.11
N TYR A 145 11.23 13.34 3.64
CA TYR A 145 10.84 12.75 2.38
C TYR A 145 10.26 13.81 1.45
N ALA A 146 10.44 13.61 0.14
CA ALA A 146 9.78 14.40 -0.89
C ALA A 146 8.89 13.48 -1.73
N ILE A 147 7.57 13.74 -1.71
CA ILE A 147 6.55 12.94 -2.38
C ILE A 147 5.90 13.77 -3.47
N ARG A 148 5.76 13.21 -4.67
CA ARG A 148 5.08 13.87 -5.78
C ARG A 148 4.26 12.85 -6.57
N PHE A 149 3.01 13.18 -6.88
CA PHE A 149 2.27 12.41 -7.90
C PHE A 149 2.92 12.62 -9.25
N ARG A 150 3.29 11.54 -9.95
CA ARG A 150 4.11 11.62 -11.17
C ARG A 150 3.34 12.17 -12.39
N GLY A 151 2.02 12.25 -12.29
CA GLY A 151 1.12 12.43 -13.43
C GLY A 151 0.64 11.10 -13.99
N GLN A 152 -0.30 11.17 -14.92
CA GLN A 152 -0.82 10.02 -15.66
C GLN A 152 -0.83 10.37 -17.14
N ARG A 153 -0.27 9.48 -17.96
CA ARG A 153 -0.31 9.63 -19.42
C ARG A 153 -1.74 9.38 -19.93
N VAL A 154 -2.00 9.85 -21.15
CA VAL A 154 -3.30 9.73 -21.83
C VAL A 154 -3.77 8.28 -21.83
N ALA A 155 -5.02 8.08 -21.43
CA ALA A 155 -5.77 6.84 -21.63
C ALA A 155 -7.02 7.17 -22.46
N PHE A 156 -7.26 6.42 -23.54
CA PHE A 156 -8.53 6.41 -24.29
C PHE A 156 -9.18 7.80 -24.54
N GLY A 157 -8.44 8.74 -25.15
CA GLY A 157 -8.97 10.06 -25.51
C GLY A 157 -9.17 11.03 -24.33
N ALA A 158 -8.69 10.70 -23.14
CA ALA A 158 -8.61 11.62 -22.00
C ALA A 158 -7.38 12.53 -22.08
N SER A 159 -7.47 13.73 -21.50
CA SER A 159 -6.30 14.59 -21.28
C SER A 159 -5.35 13.95 -20.26
N PRO A 160 -4.02 14.11 -20.42
CA PRO A 160 -3.06 13.62 -19.44
C PRO A 160 -3.24 14.38 -18.12
N ILE A 161 -3.16 13.66 -16.99
CA ILE A 161 -3.19 14.29 -15.67
C ILE A 161 -1.75 14.75 -15.33
N PRO A 162 -1.50 16.04 -15.05
CA PRO A 162 -0.15 16.50 -14.73
C PRO A 162 0.34 16.03 -13.37
N ALA A 163 1.66 16.13 -13.18
CA ALA A 163 2.31 15.89 -11.90
C ALA A 163 1.89 16.95 -10.85
N SER A 164 1.82 16.55 -9.58
CA SER A 164 1.45 17.45 -8.48
C SER A 164 2.59 18.37 -8.06
N ASN A 165 2.31 19.25 -7.10
CA ASN A 165 3.34 19.83 -6.24
C ASN A 165 4.18 18.74 -5.55
N THR A 166 5.39 19.09 -5.13
CA THR A 166 6.20 18.25 -4.25
C THR A 166 5.78 18.49 -2.81
N LEU A 167 5.27 17.45 -2.16
CA LEU A 167 4.94 17.42 -0.75
C LEU A 167 6.19 17.02 0.05
N ALA A 168 6.75 17.96 0.81
CA ALA A 168 7.82 17.67 1.76
C ALA A 168 7.20 17.25 3.11
N ILE A 169 7.65 16.12 3.66
CA ILE A 169 7.21 15.62 4.96
C ILE A 169 8.41 15.18 5.80
N SER A 170 8.24 15.13 7.12
CA SER A 170 9.19 14.52 8.04
C SER A 170 8.54 13.32 8.71
N LEU A 171 9.12 12.13 8.58
CA LEU A 171 8.71 10.95 9.33
C LEU A 171 9.46 10.90 10.65
N GLY A 172 8.72 10.88 11.76
CA GLY A 172 9.26 10.64 13.09
C GLY A 172 9.70 9.18 13.30
N GLY A 173 10.33 8.94 14.45
CA GLY A 173 10.69 7.60 14.90
C GLY A 173 9.46 6.69 15.03
N GLY A 174 9.65 5.40 14.77
CA GLY A 174 8.59 4.41 14.83
C GLY A 174 9.12 3.00 14.60
N ARG A 175 8.22 2.03 14.48
CA ARG A 175 8.57 0.61 14.28
C ARG A 175 7.80 0.08 13.08
N LEU A 176 8.52 -0.53 12.14
CA LEU A 176 7.91 -1.26 11.04
C LEU A 176 7.04 -2.40 11.57
N SER A 177 5.97 -2.72 10.84
CA SER A 177 5.23 -3.95 11.10
C SER A 177 6.16 -5.18 10.99
N PRO A 178 5.84 -6.31 11.64
CA PRO A 178 6.67 -7.51 11.53
C PRO A 178 6.90 -7.95 10.08
N LEU A 179 5.87 -7.84 9.21
CA LEU A 179 5.98 -8.20 7.80
C LEU A 179 6.92 -7.25 7.03
N GLN A 180 6.82 -5.94 7.26
CA GLN A 180 7.75 -4.97 6.66
C GLN A 180 9.19 -5.14 7.17
N SER A 181 9.36 -5.53 8.44
CA SER A 181 10.68 -5.82 9.01
C SER A 181 11.32 -7.03 8.32
N ILE A 182 10.54 -8.10 8.09
CA ILE A 182 10.99 -9.25 7.27
C ILE A 182 11.31 -8.79 5.85
N LEU A 183 10.45 -7.99 5.21
CA LEU A 183 10.68 -7.48 3.87
C LEU A 183 12.03 -6.73 3.75
N VAL A 184 12.34 -5.84 4.70
CA VAL A 184 13.63 -5.12 4.74
C VAL A 184 14.82 -6.08 4.82
N ARG A 185 14.70 -7.16 5.58
CA ARG A 185 15.73 -8.21 5.67
C ARG A 185 15.84 -9.00 4.36
N MET A 186 14.71 -9.40 3.79
CA MET A 186 14.63 -10.13 2.51
C MET A 186 15.28 -9.35 1.36
N LEU A 187 15.17 -8.02 1.36
CA LEU A 187 15.83 -7.17 0.37
C LEU A 187 17.35 -7.36 0.30
N ARG A 188 18.00 -7.72 1.41
CA ARG A 188 19.46 -7.92 1.48
C ARG A 188 19.93 -9.20 0.80
N VAL A 189 19.05 -10.21 0.76
CA VAL A 189 19.36 -11.53 0.19
C VAL A 189 18.75 -11.74 -1.21
N THR A 190 17.88 -10.82 -1.64
CA THR A 190 17.22 -10.87 -2.95
C THR A 190 18.26 -10.65 -4.05
N PRO A 191 18.39 -11.56 -5.04
CA PRO A 191 19.35 -11.37 -6.12
C PRO A 191 19.03 -10.15 -7.00
N LYS A 192 20.05 -9.60 -7.68
CA LYS A 192 19.83 -8.53 -8.66
C LYS A 192 18.87 -9.00 -9.76
N GLY A 193 18.05 -8.09 -10.28
CA GLY A 193 17.04 -8.40 -11.31
C GLY A 193 15.73 -8.98 -10.77
N TRP A 194 15.68 -9.43 -9.50
CA TRP A 194 14.43 -9.85 -8.87
C TRP A 194 13.65 -8.64 -8.34
N ARG A 195 12.35 -8.61 -8.64
CA ARG A 195 11.40 -7.70 -8.01
C ARG A 195 10.85 -8.34 -6.75
N ILE A 196 10.56 -7.52 -5.74
CA ILE A 196 9.94 -7.95 -4.50
C ILE A 196 8.72 -7.07 -4.23
N SER A 197 7.61 -7.68 -3.84
CA SER A 197 6.36 -7.00 -3.53
C SER A 197 5.60 -7.71 -2.40
N LEU A 198 4.62 -7.01 -1.85
CA LEU A 198 3.67 -7.50 -0.87
C LEU A 198 2.34 -7.79 -1.56
N SER A 199 1.74 -8.91 -1.21
CA SER A 199 0.38 -9.29 -1.62
C SER A 199 -0.35 -9.88 -0.41
N GLY A 200 -1.14 -9.04 0.27
CA GLY A 200 -1.78 -9.42 1.53
C GLY A 200 -0.73 -9.73 2.60
N THR A 201 -0.71 -10.97 3.10
CA THR A 201 0.27 -11.47 4.09
C THR A 201 1.49 -12.13 3.44
N ALA A 202 1.57 -12.14 2.11
CA ALA A 202 2.65 -12.76 1.38
C ALA A 202 3.68 -11.74 0.88
N ILE A 203 4.95 -12.16 0.86
CA ILE A 203 6.05 -11.51 0.15
C ILE A 203 6.26 -12.31 -1.14
N LEU A 204 6.17 -11.62 -2.27
CA LEU A 204 6.38 -12.19 -3.60
C LEU A 204 7.74 -11.74 -4.12
N PHE A 205 8.52 -12.68 -4.63
CA PHE A 205 9.73 -12.41 -5.40
C PHE A 205 9.47 -12.86 -6.83
N GLN A 206 9.71 -11.97 -7.78
CA GLN A 206 9.42 -12.20 -9.18
C GLN A 206 10.66 -11.94 -10.00
N HIS A 207 11.00 -12.89 -10.87
CA HIS A 207 12.06 -12.77 -11.83
C HIS A 207 11.50 -13.01 -13.22
N ASN A 208 11.73 -12.06 -14.11
CA ASN A 208 11.24 -12.12 -15.47
C ASN A 208 12.46 -12.36 -16.36
N ARG A 209 12.58 -13.57 -16.94
CA ARG A 209 13.65 -13.84 -17.92
C ARG A 209 13.46 -13.04 -19.21
N THR A 210 12.20 -12.76 -19.56
CA THR A 210 11.79 -11.96 -20.73
C THR A 210 10.74 -10.91 -20.32
N ALA A 211 10.26 -10.11 -21.26
CA ALA A 211 9.14 -9.18 -21.04
C ALA A 211 7.75 -9.88 -21.01
N LEU A 212 7.68 -11.21 -21.17
CA LEU A 212 6.43 -11.95 -21.27
C LEU A 212 5.97 -12.47 -19.91
N LYS A 213 4.66 -12.41 -19.65
CA LYS A 213 4.04 -12.88 -18.41
C LYS A 213 4.23 -14.38 -18.16
N ARG A 214 4.36 -15.19 -19.21
CA ARG A 214 4.56 -16.65 -19.10
C ARG A 214 5.95 -17.04 -18.57
N ASP A 215 6.92 -16.13 -18.64
CA ASP A 215 8.31 -16.38 -18.24
C ASP A 215 8.63 -15.82 -16.84
N VAL A 216 7.60 -15.54 -16.05
CA VAL A 216 7.70 -14.97 -14.69
C VAL A 216 7.89 -16.11 -13.69
N THR A 217 9.10 -16.28 -13.19
CA THR A 217 9.35 -17.15 -12.02
C THR A 217 8.93 -16.42 -10.76
N THR A 218 8.00 -17.01 -9.99
CA THR A 218 7.51 -16.43 -8.73
C THR A 218 7.84 -17.32 -7.55
N VAL A 219 8.60 -16.78 -6.60
CA VAL A 219 8.79 -17.33 -5.25
C VAL A 219 7.86 -16.58 -4.30
N GLN A 220 7.14 -17.31 -3.45
CA GLN A 220 6.22 -16.71 -2.50
C GLN A 220 6.54 -17.18 -1.08
N VAL A 221 6.71 -16.22 -0.18
CA VAL A 221 6.79 -16.43 1.27
C VAL A 221 5.50 -15.95 1.88
N TRP A 222 4.84 -16.75 2.71
CA TRP A 222 3.58 -16.39 3.32
C TRP A 222 3.47 -16.97 4.73
N PHE A 223 2.56 -16.40 5.53
CA PHE A 223 2.38 -16.74 6.94
C PHE A 223 0.96 -17.23 7.19
N SER A 224 0.82 -18.27 8.02
CA SER A 224 -0.47 -18.80 8.47
C SER A 224 -0.48 -19.05 9.96
N LYS A 225 -1.63 -18.82 10.60
CA LYS A 225 -1.85 -19.19 12.00
C LYS A 225 -2.01 -20.70 12.20
N LYS A 226 -2.37 -21.44 11.14
CA LYS A 226 -2.51 -22.89 11.16
C LYS A 226 -1.27 -23.55 10.58
N ARG A 227 -0.78 -24.57 11.29
CA ARG A 227 0.28 -25.44 10.78
C ARG A 227 -0.29 -26.31 9.66
N LEU A 228 0.40 -26.37 8.53
CA LEU A 228 0.08 -27.27 7.43
C LEU A 228 0.74 -28.63 7.66
N SER A 229 0.13 -29.69 7.12
CA SER A 229 0.73 -31.01 7.10
C SER A 229 2.01 -31.04 6.26
N ALA A 230 2.94 -31.93 6.62
CA ALA A 230 4.14 -32.16 5.82
C ALA A 230 3.76 -32.59 4.40
N GLY A 231 4.42 -32.03 3.39
CA GLY A 231 4.12 -32.30 1.98
C GLY A 231 2.86 -31.63 1.45
N ALA A 232 2.25 -30.70 2.19
CA ALA A 232 1.15 -29.89 1.67
C ALA A 232 1.52 -29.22 0.34
N THR A 233 0.55 -29.14 -0.56
CA THR A 233 0.73 -28.52 -1.87
C THR A 233 -0.29 -27.42 -2.12
N LEU A 234 0.11 -26.39 -2.84
CA LEU A 234 -0.78 -25.35 -3.34
C LEU A 234 -0.95 -25.47 -4.85
N GLY A 235 -2.13 -25.14 -5.35
CA GLY A 235 -2.48 -25.27 -6.77
C GLY A 235 -2.99 -26.66 -7.16
N ALA A 236 -3.35 -26.82 -8.43
CA ALA A 236 -3.85 -28.07 -9.01
C ALA A 236 -3.12 -28.37 -10.33
N GLY A 237 -3.11 -29.66 -10.73
CA GLY A 237 -2.52 -30.08 -12.00
C GLY A 237 -1.05 -29.68 -12.15
N LYS A 238 -0.71 -29.05 -13.29
CA LYS A 238 0.65 -28.60 -13.62
C LYS A 238 1.16 -27.46 -12.72
N ASP A 239 0.26 -26.76 -12.03
CA ASP A 239 0.60 -25.67 -11.12
C ASP A 239 0.78 -26.12 -9.67
N LYS A 240 0.75 -27.43 -9.41
CA LYS A 240 0.95 -27.99 -8.06
C LYS A 240 2.36 -27.68 -7.56
N ARG A 241 2.45 -26.89 -6.48
CA ARG A 241 3.70 -26.49 -5.84
C ARG A 241 3.80 -27.10 -4.45
N VAL A 242 4.96 -27.66 -4.14
CA VAL A 242 5.27 -28.16 -2.80
C VAL A 242 5.46 -26.97 -1.85
N VAL A 243 4.73 -26.99 -0.74
CA VAL A 243 4.87 -26.00 0.34
C VAL A 243 6.00 -26.44 1.25
N GLN A 244 6.98 -25.56 1.46
CA GLN A 244 8.12 -25.80 2.34
C GLN A 244 7.95 -24.97 3.60
N HIS A 245 7.98 -25.61 4.77
CA HIS A 245 7.97 -24.91 6.06
C HIS A 245 9.33 -24.23 6.29
N LEU A 246 9.31 -22.96 6.67
CA LEU A 246 10.50 -22.15 6.98
C LEU A 246 10.74 -22.00 8.49
N GLY A 247 9.74 -22.32 9.32
CA GLY A 247 9.80 -22.16 10.77
C GLY A 247 8.69 -21.27 11.31
N GLU A 248 8.76 -21.01 12.62
CA GLU A 248 7.77 -20.22 13.34
C GLU A 248 8.21 -18.75 13.47
N HIS A 249 7.26 -17.84 13.33
CA HIS A 249 7.48 -16.40 13.43
C HIS A 249 6.31 -15.76 14.21
N PRO A 250 6.43 -14.56 14.82
CA PRO A 250 5.29 -13.88 15.44
C PRO A 250 4.05 -13.68 14.55
N LEU A 251 4.23 -13.75 13.22
CA LEU A 251 3.11 -13.70 12.26
C LEU A 251 2.39 -15.06 12.12
N GLY A 252 3.00 -16.16 12.52
CA GLY A 252 2.52 -17.54 12.40
C GLY A 252 3.60 -18.46 11.83
N TYR A 253 3.19 -19.61 11.33
CA TYR A 253 4.04 -20.54 10.57
C TYR A 253 4.37 -19.93 9.21
N ALA A 254 5.67 -19.82 8.91
CA ALA A 254 6.17 -19.30 7.65
C ALA A 254 6.34 -20.42 6.63
N TYR A 255 5.92 -20.15 5.40
CA TYR A 255 5.99 -21.10 4.30
C TYR A 255 6.58 -20.47 3.05
N LEU A 256 7.22 -21.30 2.25
CA LEU A 256 7.78 -20.98 0.96
C LEU A 256 7.12 -21.86 -0.11
N THR A 257 6.69 -21.24 -1.20
CA THR A 257 6.45 -21.93 -2.46
C THR A 257 7.38 -21.37 -3.52
N ALA A 258 8.06 -22.27 -4.22
CA ALA A 258 9.00 -21.93 -5.27
C ALA A 258 8.89 -23.02 -6.36
N PRO A 259 8.80 -22.63 -7.65
CA PRO A 259 8.83 -23.60 -8.73
C PRO A 259 10.27 -24.16 -8.90
N PRO A 260 10.44 -25.34 -9.53
CA PRO A 260 11.73 -26.06 -9.55
C PRO A 260 12.90 -25.25 -10.13
N GLU A 261 12.65 -24.42 -11.14
CA GLU A 261 13.65 -23.58 -11.81
C GLU A 261 14.33 -22.54 -10.91
N VAL A 262 13.76 -22.27 -9.73
CA VAL A 262 14.38 -21.39 -8.73
C VAL A 262 15.72 -21.93 -8.26
N ARG A 263 15.95 -23.25 -8.31
CA ARG A 263 17.25 -23.85 -7.95
C ARG A 263 18.38 -23.41 -8.88
N GLU A 264 18.07 -23.10 -10.14
CA GLU A 264 19.04 -22.56 -11.10
C GLU A 264 19.21 -21.05 -10.89
N LEU A 265 18.10 -20.31 -10.77
CA LEU A 265 18.09 -18.85 -10.72
C LEU A 265 18.53 -18.27 -9.36
N TRP A 266 18.29 -19.02 -8.29
CA TRP A 266 18.61 -18.64 -6.92
C TRP A 266 18.89 -19.91 -6.08
N PRO A 267 20.07 -20.55 -6.25
CA PRO A 267 20.37 -21.88 -5.70
C PRO A 267 20.19 -22.04 -4.19
N GLN A 268 20.37 -20.95 -3.44
CA GLN A 268 20.24 -20.90 -1.98
C GLN A 268 18.99 -20.13 -1.52
N ALA A 269 17.96 -20.03 -2.36
CA ALA A 269 16.75 -19.24 -2.05
C ALA A 269 16.14 -19.66 -0.71
N LYS A 270 15.90 -20.96 -0.52
CA LYS A 270 15.28 -21.48 0.71
C LYS A 270 16.08 -21.09 1.95
N GLN A 271 17.39 -21.40 1.97
CA GLN A 271 18.25 -21.18 3.12
C GLN A 271 18.35 -19.68 3.45
N LYS A 272 18.61 -18.85 2.43
CA LYS A 272 18.72 -17.39 2.61
C LYS A 272 17.42 -16.77 3.09
N ILE A 273 16.28 -17.18 2.53
CA ILE A 273 14.97 -16.70 2.95
C ILE A 273 14.69 -17.16 4.39
N GLN A 274 14.91 -18.43 4.71
CA GLN A 274 14.69 -19.00 6.04
C GLN A 274 15.46 -18.22 7.12
N ALA A 275 16.74 -17.94 6.90
CA ALA A 275 17.57 -17.14 7.81
C ALA A 275 17.03 -15.71 8.03
N GLN A 276 16.37 -15.11 7.03
CA GLN A 276 15.74 -13.78 7.19
C GLN A 276 14.37 -13.84 7.89
N VAL A 277 13.65 -14.95 7.81
CA VAL A 277 12.41 -15.14 8.58
C VAL A 277 12.76 -15.25 10.07
N ASN A 278 13.74 -16.10 10.41
CA ASN A 278 14.10 -16.45 11.80
C ASN A 278 15.57 -16.11 12.11
N PRO A 279 15.91 -14.81 12.29
CA PRO A 279 17.30 -14.41 12.47
C PRO A 279 17.92 -14.87 13.80
N GLY A 280 17.14 -15.38 14.75
CA GLY A 280 17.60 -15.77 16.09
C GLY A 280 18.09 -17.22 16.21
N GLU A 281 17.78 -18.11 15.26
CA GLU A 281 18.14 -19.53 15.39
C GLU A 281 19.58 -19.84 14.95
N GLU A 282 20.19 -19.04 14.07
CA GLU A 282 21.55 -19.33 13.56
C GLU A 282 22.69 -18.96 14.53
N ASN A 283 22.44 -18.12 15.55
CA ASN A 283 23.48 -17.64 16.49
C ASN A 283 23.14 -17.83 17.97
N GLY A 284 22.12 -18.62 18.31
CA GLY A 284 21.95 -19.06 19.69
C GLY A 284 23.16 -19.91 20.11
N PRO A 285 23.69 -19.75 21.35
CA PRO A 285 24.76 -20.61 21.83
C PRO A 285 24.28 -22.06 21.67
N ARG A 286 24.99 -22.85 20.87
CA ARG A 286 24.76 -24.29 20.80
C ARG A 286 24.92 -24.79 22.22
N THR A 287 23.81 -25.15 22.88
CA THR A 287 23.87 -25.86 24.15
C THR A 287 24.80 -27.05 23.91
N PRO A 288 25.94 -27.16 24.62
CA PRO A 288 26.84 -28.27 24.41
C PRO A 288 26.05 -29.56 24.58
N GLN A 289 26.11 -30.45 23.58
CA GLN A 289 25.54 -31.79 23.73
C GLN A 289 26.24 -32.43 24.93
N PRO A 290 25.48 -32.95 25.92
CA PRO A 290 26.09 -33.74 26.98
C PRO A 290 26.79 -34.97 26.36
N PRO A 291 27.92 -35.40 26.96
CA PRO A 291 28.75 -36.48 26.44
C PRO A 291 28.01 -37.82 26.32
#